data_AF-A0A7G1I8B1-F1
#
_entry.id   AF-A0A7G1I8B1-F1
#
_cell.length_a   1.000
_cell.length_b   1.000
_cell.length_c   1.000
_cell.angle_alpha   90.00
_cell.angle_beta   90.00
_cell.angle_gamma   90.00
#
_symmetry.space_group_name_H-M   'P 1'
#
loop_
_entity.id
_entity.type
_entity.pdbx_description
1 polymer ?
#
loop_
_entity_poly.entity_id
_entity_poly.type
_entity_poly.pdbx_seq_one_letter_code
_entity_poly.pdbx_strand_id
1 'polypeptide(L)'
;MSPTLGEVFRVIDLAGVFGNAVLGGIVATEERLDPVGFAALAILSGLGGGLIRDTLLQHGPPVALTDYLYLVTAIAGASWPFWCRYTAARGT
;
A
#
# COMPACT_ATOMS: atom_id res chain seq x y z
N MET A 1 23.37 9.55 11.90
CA MET A 1 23.19 8.97 10.55
C MET A 1 23.17 10.11 9.56
N SER A 2 23.83 10.00 8.40
CA SER A 2 23.78 11.08 7.40
C SER A 2 22.32 11.26 6.94
N PRO A 3 21.79 12.49 6.92
CA PRO A 3 20.37 12.76 6.64
C PRO A 3 19.90 12.18 5.29
N THR A 4 20.83 12.06 4.33
CA THR A 4 20.58 11.50 2.99
C THR A 4 20.22 10.01 2.97
N LEU A 5 20.78 9.20 3.88
CA LEU A 5 20.50 7.76 3.87
C LEU A 5 19.07 7.47 4.34
N GLY A 6 18.59 8.21 5.35
CA GLY A 6 17.21 8.07 5.84
C GLY A 6 16.18 8.40 4.76
N GLU A 7 16.44 9.44 3.96
CA GLU A 7 15.57 9.81 2.84
C GLU A 7 15.53 8.73 1.75
N VAL A 8 16.69 8.17 1.38
CA VAL A 8 16.76 7.09 0.39
C VAL A 8 15.97 5.87 0.85
N PHE A 9 16.14 5.45 2.12
CA PHE A 9 15.38 4.33 2.67
C PHE A 9 13.87 4.62 2.66
N ARG A 10 13.46 5.82 3.02
CA ARG A 10 12.04 6.22 3.01
C ARG A 10 11.44 6.15 1.61
N VAL A 11 12.15 6.64 0.59
CA VAL A 11 11.68 6.60 -0.81
C VAL A 11 11.53 5.16 -1.28
N ILE A 12 12.50 4.29 -0.99
CA ILE A 12 12.44 2.86 -1.36
C ILE A 12 11.26 2.18 -0.65
N ASP A 13 11.05 2.46 0.63
CA ASP A 13 9.96 1.86 1.41
C ASP A 13 8.59 2.29 0.87
N LEU A 14 8.40 3.60 0.60
CA LEU A 14 7.18 4.11 -0.01
C LEU A 14 6.94 3.55 -1.42
N ALA A 15 7.99 3.37 -2.23
CA ALA A 15 7.87 2.72 -3.53
C ALA A 15 7.41 1.26 -3.42
N GLY A 16 7.93 0.52 -2.42
CA GLY A 16 7.48 -0.83 -2.10
C GLY A 16 6.01 -0.88 -1.68
N VAL A 17 5.60 0.03 -0.79
CA VAL A 17 4.19 0.17 -0.35
C VAL A 17 3.28 0.44 -1.53
N PHE A 18 3.65 1.36 -2.42
CA PHE A 18 2.88 1.69 -3.62
C PHE A 18 2.71 0.46 -4.52
N GLY A 19 3.82 -0.22 -4.86
CA GLY A 19 3.81 -1.39 -5.73
C GLY A 19 2.97 -2.53 -5.17
N ASN A 20 3.12 -2.84 -3.87
CA ASN A 20 2.32 -3.88 -3.23
C ASN A 20 0.84 -3.50 -3.15
N ALA A 21 0.49 -2.24 -2.90
CA ALA A 21 -0.90 -1.80 -2.89
C ALA A 21 -1.56 -1.92 -4.28
N VAL A 22 -0.81 -1.67 -5.36
CA VAL A 22 -1.28 -1.94 -6.73
C VAL A 22 -1.57 -3.43 -6.90
N LEU A 23 -0.65 -4.31 -6.49
CA LEU A 23 -0.85 -5.77 -6.58
C LEU A 23 -2.06 -6.23 -5.75
N GLY A 24 -2.20 -5.76 -4.52
CA GLY A 24 -3.37 -6.04 -3.68
C GLY A 24 -4.68 -5.55 -4.30
N GLY A 25 -4.68 -4.38 -4.95
CA GLY A 25 -5.84 -3.86 -5.68
C GLY A 25 -6.19 -4.66 -6.95
N ILE A 26 -5.19 -5.21 -7.64
CA ILE A 26 -5.42 -6.14 -8.77
C ILE A 26 -6.11 -7.40 -8.26
N VAL A 27 -5.58 -8.04 -7.21
CA VAL A 27 -6.18 -9.23 -6.59
C VAL A 27 -7.59 -8.92 -6.09
N ALA A 28 -7.80 -7.77 -5.44
CA ALA A 28 -9.13 -7.35 -4.99
C ALA A 28 -10.15 -7.19 -6.14
N THR A 29 -9.68 -6.80 -7.32
CA THR A 29 -10.52 -6.68 -8.53
C THR A 29 -10.92 -8.07 -9.04
N GLU A 30 -9.97 -9.00 -9.09
CA GLU A 30 -10.18 -10.39 -9.54
C GLU A 30 -11.18 -11.11 -8.63
N GLU A 31 -11.05 -10.91 -7.32
CA GLU A 31 -11.96 -11.44 -6.29
C GLU A 31 -13.29 -10.67 -6.18
N ARG A 32 -13.51 -9.66 -7.03
CA ARG A 32 -14.74 -8.85 -7.11
C ARG A 32 -15.16 -8.24 -5.76
N LEU A 33 -14.20 -7.85 -4.93
CA LEU A 33 -14.48 -7.25 -3.62
C LEU A 33 -15.26 -5.93 -3.77
N ASP A 34 -16.04 -5.58 -2.75
CA ASP A 34 -16.67 -4.27 -2.65
C ASP A 34 -15.61 -3.17 -2.41
N PRO A 35 -15.95 -1.87 -2.48
CA PRO A 35 -14.97 -0.81 -2.28
C PRO A 35 -14.25 -0.86 -0.93
N VAL A 36 -14.92 -1.30 0.13
CA VAL A 36 -14.31 -1.43 1.46
C VAL A 36 -13.33 -2.60 1.48
N GLY A 37 -13.74 -3.79 1.00
CA GLY A 37 -12.85 -4.94 0.88
C GLY A 37 -11.66 -4.69 -0.04
N PHE A 38 -11.87 -3.93 -1.13
CA PHE A 38 -10.81 -3.51 -2.05
C PHE A 38 -9.77 -2.64 -1.36
N ALA A 39 -10.22 -1.58 -0.66
CA ALA A 39 -9.33 -0.70 0.08
C ALA A 39 -8.59 -1.47 1.19
N ALA A 40 -9.30 -2.33 1.93
CA ALA A 40 -8.72 -3.15 2.98
C ALA A 40 -7.61 -4.08 2.45
N LEU A 41 -7.85 -4.80 1.35
CA LEU A 41 -6.86 -5.73 0.79
C LEU A 41 -5.65 -4.99 0.20
N ALA A 42 -5.87 -3.85 -0.48
CA ALA A 42 -4.79 -3.04 -1.02
C ALA A 42 -3.92 -2.44 0.09
N ILE A 43 -4.53 -1.91 1.17
CA ILE A 43 -3.81 -1.38 2.33
C ILE A 43 -3.06 -2.50 3.06
N LEU A 44 -3.70 -3.64 3.28
CA LEU A 44 -3.08 -4.79 3.94
C LEU A 44 -1.87 -5.30 3.15
N SER A 45 -1.98 -5.38 1.82
CA SER A 45 -0.88 -5.78 0.96
C SER A 45 0.26 -4.75 0.95
N GLY A 46 -0.09 -3.47 0.81
CA GLY A 46 0.87 -2.35 0.77
C GLY A 46 1.66 -2.19 2.07
N LEU A 47 0.97 -2.20 3.22
CA LEU A 47 1.58 -1.92 4.53
C LEU A 47 2.03 -3.18 5.26
N GLY A 48 1.43 -4.33 4.98
CA GLY A 48 1.61 -5.56 5.77
C GLY A 48 3.06 -5.99 5.90
N GLY A 49 3.83 -5.94 4.80
CA GLY A 49 5.25 -6.29 4.82
C GLY A 49 6.09 -5.37 5.71
N GLY A 50 5.86 -4.06 5.62
CA GLY A 50 6.53 -3.05 6.45
C GLY A 50 6.16 -3.20 7.93
N LEU A 51 4.87 -3.40 8.22
CA LEU A 51 4.39 -3.67 9.58
C LEU A 51 5.04 -4.91 10.19
N ILE A 52 5.10 -6.03 9.44
CA ILE A 52 5.75 -7.26 9.91
C ILE A 52 7.25 -7.02 10.14
N ARG A 53 7.95 -6.39 9.20
CA ARG A 53 9.37 -6.05 9.35
C ARG A 53 9.61 -5.19 10.59
N ASP A 54 8.87 -4.11 10.75
CA ASP A 54 9.10 -3.14 11.82
C ASP A 54 8.78 -3.74 13.20
N THR A 55 7.74 -4.58 13.30
CA THR A 55 7.41 -5.30 14.54
C THR A 55 8.48 -6.32 14.91
N LEU A 56 9.01 -7.07 13.94
CA LEU A 56 10.09 -8.03 14.17
C LEU A 56 11.39 -7.36 14.59
N LEU A 57 11.67 -6.14 14.10
CA LEU A 57 12.83 -5.35 14.50
C LEU A 57 12.71 -4.77 15.91
N GLN A 58 11.51 -4.77 16.51
CA GLN A 58 11.22 -4.29 17.86
C GLN A 58 11.76 -2.88 18.18
N HIS A 59 11.85 -2.02 17.15
CA HIS A 59 12.45 -0.69 17.26
C HIS A 59 11.38 0.40 17.33
N GLY A 60 10.49 0.31 18.33
CA GLY A 60 9.37 1.24 18.51
C GLY A 60 8.13 0.86 17.68
N PRO A 61 7.14 1.76 17.60
CA PRO A 61 5.93 1.52 16.81
C PRO A 61 6.25 1.46 15.31
N PRO A 62 5.57 0.58 14.54
CA PRO A 62 5.75 0.49 13.09
C PRO A 62 5.60 1.83 12.36
N VAL A 63 6.44 2.07 11.36
CA VAL A 63 6.49 3.36 10.64
C VAL A 63 5.16 3.64 9.93
N ALA A 64 4.54 2.60 9.39
CA ALA A 64 3.22 2.70 8.75
C ALA A 64 2.09 3.18 9.69
N LEU A 65 2.28 3.12 11.02
CA LEU A 65 1.31 3.62 12.01
C LEU A 65 1.66 5.01 12.53
N THR A 66 2.86 5.50 12.26
CA THR A 66 3.34 6.81 12.74
C THR A 66 3.40 7.86 11.65
N ASP A 67 3.55 7.44 10.39
CA ASP A 67 3.63 8.33 9.23
C ASP A 67 2.45 8.10 8.27
N TYR A 68 1.59 9.13 8.16
CA TYR A 68 0.40 9.09 7.30
C TYR A 68 0.74 8.93 5.81
N LEU A 69 1.96 9.27 5.37
CA LEU A 69 2.35 9.12 3.97
C LEU A 69 2.30 7.67 3.51
N TYR A 70 2.54 6.71 4.40
CA TYR A 70 2.46 5.28 4.08
C TYR A 70 1.04 4.88 3.71
N LEU A 71 0.05 5.30 4.50
CA LEU A 71 -1.36 5.06 4.23
C LEU A 71 -1.81 5.76 2.94
N VAL A 72 -1.43 7.04 2.77
CA VAL A 72 -1.74 7.80 1.54
C VAL A 72 -1.14 7.13 0.31
N THR A 73 0.09 6.62 0.41
CA THR A 73 0.79 5.93 -0.69
C THR A 73 0.12 4.60 -1.03
N ALA A 74 -0.33 3.84 -0.03
CA ALA A 74 -1.09 2.61 -0.27
C ALA A 74 -2.42 2.90 -0.98
N ILE A 75 -3.16 3.93 -0.54
CA ILE A 75 -4.42 4.34 -1.20
C ILE A 75 -4.14 4.85 -2.62
N ALA A 76 -3.06 5.61 -2.84
CA ALA A 76 -2.65 6.06 -4.15
C ALA A 76 -2.33 4.88 -5.08
N GLY A 77 -1.61 3.86 -4.60
CA GLY A 77 -1.37 2.61 -5.34
C GLY A 77 -2.66 1.87 -5.68
N ALA A 78 -3.62 1.84 -4.77
CA ALA A 78 -4.91 1.20 -4.98
C ALA A 78 -5.80 1.92 -6.02
N SER A 79 -5.58 3.22 -6.24
CA SER A 79 -6.41 4.03 -7.14
C SER A 79 -6.37 3.57 -8.61
N TRP A 80 -5.19 3.13 -9.08
CA TRP A 80 -4.98 2.67 -10.45
C TRP A 80 -5.82 1.42 -10.79
N PRO A 81 -5.70 0.29 -10.09
CA PRO A 81 -6.52 -0.89 -10.35
C PRO A 81 -8.02 -0.62 -10.14
N PHE A 82 -8.39 0.24 -9.17
CA PHE A 82 -9.78 0.63 -8.96
C PHE A 82 -10.36 1.34 -10.18
N TRP A 83 -9.62 2.28 -10.76
CA TRP A 83 -10.03 2.99 -11.97
C TRP A 83 -10.21 2.04 -13.16
N CYS A 84 -9.23 1.16 -13.40
CA CYS A 84 -9.31 0.15 -14.46
C CYS A 84 -10.57 -0.72 -14.33
N ARG A 85 -10.87 -1.22 -13.12
CA ARG A 85 -12.10 -1.96 -12.84
C ARG A 85 -13.35 -1.15 -13.16
N TYR A 86 -13.40 0.11 -12.73
CA TYR A 86 -14.56 0.96 -12.93
C TYR A 86 -14.86 1.21 -14.42
N THR A 87 -13.82 1.37 -15.23
CA THR A 87 -13.98 1.51 -16.68
C THR A 87 -14.46 0.22 -17.35
N ALA A 88 -13.96 -0.94 -16.93
CA ALA A 88 -14.39 -2.24 -17.44
C ALA A 88 -15.87 -2.55 -17.12
N ALA A 89 -16.35 -2.11 -15.96
CA ALA A 89 -17.73 -2.34 -15.52
C ALA A 89 -18.78 -1.49 -16.28
N ARG A 90 -18.38 -0.46 -17.04
CA ARG A 90 -19.30 0.41 -17.81
C ARG A 90 -19.44 0.01 -19.29
N GLY A 91 -18.71 -1.01 -19.74
CA GLY A 91 -18.61 -1.40 -21.16
C GLY A 91 -19.55 -2.51 -21.64
N THR A 92 -20.50 -2.96 -20.82
CA THR A 92 -21.53 -3.96 -21.16
C THR A 92 -22.91 -3.43 -20.80
#